data_AF-A0A9Q8C9F6-F1
#
_entry.id   AF-A0A9Q8C9F6-F1
#
_cell.length_a   1.000
_cell.length_b   1.000
_cell.length_c   1.000
_cell.angle_alpha   90.00
_cell.angle_beta   90.00
_cell.angle_gamma   90.00
#
_symmetry.space_group_name_H-M   'P 1'
#
loop_
_entity.id
_entity.type
_entity.pdbx_description
1 polymer ?
#
loop_
_entity_poly.entity_id
_entity_poly.type
_entity_poly.pdbx_seq_one_letter_code
_entity_poly.pdbx_strand_id
1 'polypeptide(L)'
;MKIRSTVLALGIAATLTGCQNMDSNGLLSSGAEAFQAYSLSDAQVKTLSDQACKEMDAKAKIAPANSEYSQRLNKIAAALGDNINGQPVNYKVYET
;
A
#
# COMPACT_ATOMS: atom_id res chain seq x y z
N MET A 1 25.82 29.14 -3.92
CA MET A 1 25.09 27.88 -3.63
C MET A 1 25.15 27.44 -2.16
N LYS A 2 26.14 27.87 -1.36
CA LYS A 2 26.30 27.43 0.05
C LYS A 2 25.21 27.91 1.02
N ILE A 3 24.69 29.14 0.85
CA ILE A 3 23.70 29.75 1.78
C ILE A 3 22.31 29.09 1.65
N ARG A 4 21.95 28.62 0.44
CA ARG A 4 20.66 27.93 0.20
C ARG A 4 20.60 26.57 0.89
N SER A 5 21.72 25.85 0.95
CA SER A 5 21.83 24.58 1.66
C SER A 5 21.72 24.75 3.18
N THR A 6 22.26 25.83 3.74
CA THR A 6 22.20 26.10 5.18
C THR A 6 20.79 26.46 5.66
N VAL A 7 20.01 27.20 4.86
CA VAL A 7 18.62 27.54 5.17
C VAL A 7 17.71 26.31 5.11
N LEU A 8 17.96 25.40 4.16
CA LEU A 8 17.21 24.14 4.06
C LEU A 8 17.50 23.21 5.25
N ALA A 9 18.76 23.14 5.71
CA ALA A 9 19.15 22.34 6.87
C ALA A 9 18.55 22.89 8.19
N LEU A 10 18.49 24.22 8.35
CA LEU A 10 17.84 24.84 9.51
C LEU A 10 16.31 24.62 9.51
N GLY A 11 15.68 24.60 8.33
CA GLY A 11 14.24 24.35 8.19
C GLY A 11 13.85 22.93 8.62
N ILE A 12 14.65 21.93 8.28
CA ILE A 12 14.42 20.53 8.69
C ILE A 12 14.61 20.35 10.20
N ALA A 13 15.61 21.02 10.79
CA ALA A 13 15.83 20.99 12.24
C ALA A 13 14.69 21.67 13.03
N ALA A 14 14.10 22.75 12.50
CA ALA A 14 12.98 23.45 13.11
C ALA A 14 11.67 22.63 13.08
N THR A 15 11.50 21.72 12.12
CA THR A 15 10.37 20.78 12.13
C THR A 15 10.54 19.63 13.13
N LEU A 16 11.78 19.29 13.53
CA LEU A 16 12.05 18.26 14.54
C LEU A 16 11.73 18.73 15.97
N THR A 17 11.85 20.03 16.27
CA THR A 17 11.52 20.56 17.61
C THR A 17 10.01 20.70 17.86
N GLY A 18 9.18 20.59 16.81
CA GLY A 18 7.72 20.43 16.92
C GLY A 18 7.27 19.04 17.34
N CYS A 19 8.20 18.07 17.37
CA CYS A 19 7.97 16.69 17.77
C CYS A 19 8.50 16.42 19.19
N GLN A 20 8.05 17.18 20.18
CA GLN A 20 8.44 16.97 21.59
C GLN A 20 7.95 15.63 22.20
N ASN A 21 7.29 14.79 21.41
CA ASN A 21 6.81 13.47 21.83
C ASN A 21 6.98 12.40 20.72
N MET A 22 7.96 12.57 19.83
CA MET A 22 8.39 11.45 18.99
C MET A 22 9.31 10.58 19.82
N ASP A 23 8.75 9.48 20.31
CA ASP A 23 9.50 8.39 20.92
C ASP A 23 10.66 8.04 19.97
N SER A 24 11.91 8.05 20.45
CA SER A 24 13.08 7.68 19.64
C SER A 24 12.89 6.29 19.01
N ASN A 25 12.11 5.42 19.67
CA ASN A 25 11.65 4.15 19.11
C ASN A 25 10.72 4.33 17.91
N GLY A 26 9.81 5.29 17.92
CA GLY A 26 8.93 5.59 16.79
C GLY A 26 9.67 6.19 15.59
N LEU A 27 10.69 7.02 15.83
CA LEU A 27 11.56 7.51 14.74
C LEU A 27 12.45 6.40 14.17
N LEU A 28 13.00 5.54 15.02
CA LEU A 28 13.80 4.40 14.58
C LEU A 28 12.94 3.33 13.87
N SER A 29 11.74 3.07 14.38
CA SER A 29 10.76 2.16 13.76
C SER A 29 10.26 2.71 12.43
N SER A 30 9.93 4.00 12.34
CA SER A 30 9.54 4.61 11.06
C SER A 30 10.69 4.66 10.06
N GLY A 31 11.94 4.83 10.52
CA GLY A 31 13.12 4.67 9.68
C GLY A 31 13.31 3.24 9.18
N ALA A 32 13.08 2.24 10.04
CA ALA A 32 13.14 0.82 9.68
C ALA A 32 12.01 0.40 8.74
N GLU A 33 10.78 0.85 8.97
CA GLU A 33 9.63 0.63 8.09
C GLU A 33 9.79 1.34 6.75
N ALA A 34 10.32 2.56 6.73
CA ALA A 34 10.64 3.26 5.49
C ALA A 34 11.75 2.53 4.72
N PHE A 35 12.78 2.01 5.41
CA PHE A 35 13.82 1.19 4.80
C PHE A 35 13.27 -0.17 4.33
N GLN A 36 12.35 -0.77 5.08
CA GLN A 36 11.68 -2.00 4.69
C GLN A 36 10.82 -1.76 3.45
N ALA A 37 10.00 -0.72 3.42
CA ALA A 37 9.20 -0.33 2.27
C ALA A 37 10.06 -0.04 1.03
N TYR A 38 11.25 0.56 1.20
CA TYR A 38 12.19 0.80 0.11
C TYR A 38 12.94 -0.47 -0.33
N SER A 39 13.15 -1.43 0.58
CA SER A 39 13.84 -2.70 0.30
C SER A 39 12.91 -3.83 -0.15
N LEU A 40 11.59 -3.66 -0.05
CA LEU A 40 10.63 -4.60 -0.59
C LEU A 40 10.76 -4.61 -2.11
N SER A 41 11.26 -5.72 -2.64
CA SER A 41 11.21 -6.00 -4.07
C SER A 41 9.76 -6.21 -4.52
N ASP A 42 9.48 -5.99 -5.81
CA ASP A 42 8.18 -6.28 -6.43
C ASP A 42 7.68 -7.70 -6.11
N ALA A 43 8.60 -8.67 -6.03
CA ALA A 43 8.29 -10.05 -5.67
C ALA A 43 7.80 -10.19 -4.21
N GLN A 44 8.40 -9.46 -3.27
CA GLN A 44 7.97 -9.47 -1.87
C GLN A 44 6.64 -8.74 -1.68
N VAL A 45 6.44 -7.59 -2.36
CA VAL A 45 5.16 -6.88 -2.36
C VAL A 45 4.06 -7.77 -2.88
N LYS A 46 4.28 -8.44 -4.02
CA LYS A 46 3.32 -9.38 -4.59
C LYS A 46 2.99 -10.53 -3.62
N THR A 47 4.01 -11.14 -3.02
CA THR A 47 3.80 -12.25 -2.07
C THR A 47 2.98 -11.80 -0.86
N LEU A 48 3.28 -10.61 -0.32
CA LEU A 48 2.53 -10.04 0.79
C LEU A 48 1.08 -9.73 0.40
N SER A 49 0.86 -9.14 -0.77
CA SER A 49 -0.49 -8.87 -1.30
C SER A 49 -1.28 -10.17 -1.50
N ASP A 50 -0.67 -11.22 -2.07
CA ASP A 50 -1.31 -12.52 -2.26
C ASP A 50 -1.73 -13.15 -0.91
N GLN A 51 -0.89 -13.03 0.12
CA GLN A 51 -1.21 -13.52 1.46
C GLN A 51 -2.34 -12.72 2.11
N ALA A 52 -2.31 -11.38 2.00
CA ALA A 52 -3.36 -10.52 2.50
C ALA A 52 -4.71 -10.82 1.82
N CYS A 53 -4.71 -10.98 0.49
CA CYS A 53 -5.91 -11.36 -0.26
C CYS A 53 -6.46 -12.71 0.23
N LYS A 54 -5.61 -13.73 0.40
CA LYS A 54 -6.04 -15.04 0.92
C LYS A 54 -6.68 -14.95 2.30
N GLU A 55 -6.11 -14.17 3.20
CA GLU A 55 -6.63 -14.00 4.55
C GLU A 55 -7.97 -13.26 4.54
N MET A 56 -8.10 -12.21 3.73
CA MET A 56 -9.35 -11.47 3.57
C MET A 56 -10.43 -12.34 2.92
N ASP A 57 -10.11 -13.06 1.85
CA ASP A 57 -11.01 -13.99 1.16
C ASP A 57 -11.53 -15.08 2.10
N ALA A 58 -10.71 -15.55 3.05
CA ALA A 58 -11.11 -16.57 4.01
C ALA A 58 -12.11 -16.06 5.06
N LYS A 59 -12.12 -14.75 5.32
CA LYS A 59 -12.97 -14.11 6.33
C LYS A 59 -14.20 -13.42 5.74
N ALA A 60 -14.15 -13.03 4.47
CA ALA A 60 -15.22 -12.34 3.78
C ALA A 60 -16.22 -13.32 3.16
N LYS A 61 -17.48 -12.89 3.06
CA LYS A 61 -18.44 -13.55 2.19
C LYS A 61 -18.26 -13.03 0.77
N ILE A 62 -17.82 -13.89 -0.14
CA ILE A 62 -17.64 -13.52 -1.56
C ILE A 62 -18.96 -13.71 -2.29
N ALA A 63 -19.39 -12.68 -3.03
CA ALA A 63 -20.62 -12.75 -3.80
C ALA A 63 -20.53 -13.87 -4.87
N PRO A 64 -21.59 -14.66 -5.07
CA PRO A 64 -21.58 -15.71 -6.08
C PRO A 64 -21.45 -15.10 -7.48
N ALA A 65 -20.92 -15.85 -8.44
CA ALA A 65 -20.63 -15.37 -9.78
C ALA A 65 -21.87 -14.85 -10.54
N ASN A 66 -23.06 -15.37 -10.20
CA ASN A 66 -24.33 -14.98 -10.78
C ASN A 66 -25.01 -13.81 -10.05
N SER A 67 -24.45 -13.29 -8.96
CA SER A 67 -25.01 -12.11 -8.28
C SER A 67 -25.03 -10.90 -9.21
N GLU A 68 -25.98 -9.99 -9.01
CA GLU A 68 -26.05 -8.74 -9.77
C GLU A 68 -24.73 -7.95 -9.65
N TYR A 69 -24.12 -7.93 -8.46
CA TYR A 69 -22.86 -7.23 -8.22
C TYR A 69 -21.69 -7.87 -8.95
N SER A 70 -21.58 -9.20 -8.96
CA SER A 70 -20.53 -9.89 -9.74
C SER A 70 -20.69 -9.65 -11.23
N GLN A 71 -21.92 -9.64 -11.75
CA GLN A 71 -22.17 -9.33 -13.16
C GLN A 71 -21.79 -7.89 -13.52
N ARG A 72 -22.07 -6.92 -12.63
CA ARG A 72 -21.64 -5.52 -12.80
C ARG A 72 -20.12 -5.38 -12.74
N LEU A 73 -19.47 -6.06 -11.79
CA LEU A 73 -18.02 -6.08 -11.68
C LEU A 73 -17.38 -6.66 -12.95
N ASN A 74 -17.92 -7.73 -13.52
CA ASN A 74 -17.41 -8.33 -14.75
C ASN A 74 -17.43 -7.34 -15.93
N LYS A 75 -18.46 -6.50 -16.03
CA LYS A 75 -18.53 -5.44 -17.07
C LYS A 75 -17.43 -4.39 -16.86
N ILE A 76 -17.18 -3.99 -15.62
CA ILE A 76 -16.12 -3.03 -15.29
C ILE A 76 -14.74 -3.66 -15.56
N ALA A 77 -14.51 -4.88 -15.08
CA ALA A 77 -13.28 -5.63 -15.28
C ALA A 77 -12.95 -5.81 -16.77
N ALA A 78 -13.94 -6.09 -17.61
CA ALA A 78 -13.75 -6.19 -19.05
C ALA A 78 -13.21 -4.89 -19.69
N ALA A 79 -13.54 -3.73 -19.13
CA ALA A 79 -13.00 -2.44 -19.58
C ALA A 79 -11.62 -2.12 -18.99
N LEU A 80 -11.32 -2.61 -17.79
CA LEU A 80 -10.03 -2.41 -17.11
C LEU A 80 -8.93 -3.36 -17.61
N GLY A 81 -9.32 -4.51 -18.16
CA GLY A 81 -8.40 -5.58 -18.55
C GLY A 81 -8.08 -6.54 -17.41
N ASP A 82 -7.44 -7.64 -17.73
CA ASP A 82 -7.11 -8.73 -16.81
C ASP A 82 -5.61 -8.79 -16.46
N ASN A 83 -4.80 -7.90 -17.04
CA ASN A 83 -3.36 -7.87 -16.87
C ASN A 83 -2.86 -6.42 -16.72
N ILE A 84 -2.17 -6.15 -15.62
CA ILE A 84 -1.50 -4.87 -15.38
C ILE A 84 0.00 -5.16 -15.30
N ASN A 85 0.78 -4.64 -16.25
CA ASN A 85 2.24 -4.82 -16.31
C ASN A 85 2.70 -6.29 -16.23
N GLY A 86 1.97 -7.21 -16.89
CA GLY A 86 2.28 -8.65 -16.88
C GLY A 86 1.84 -9.40 -15.62
N GLN A 87 1.14 -8.73 -14.69
CA GLN A 87 0.55 -9.33 -13.51
C GLN A 87 -0.97 -9.52 -13.73
N PRO A 88 -1.49 -10.76 -13.66
CA PRO A 88 -2.92 -11.00 -13.77
C PRO A 88 -3.68 -10.41 -12.58
N VAL A 89 -4.82 -9.79 -12.85
CA VAL A 89 -5.69 -9.16 -11.85
C VAL A 89 -6.88 -10.07 -11.57
N ASN A 90 -7.26 -10.18 -10.29
CA ASN A 90 -8.42 -10.94 -9.86
C ASN A 90 -9.46 -10.00 -9.23
N TYR A 91 -10.66 -9.97 -9.81
CA TYR A 91 -11.76 -9.11 -9.38
C TYR A 91 -12.77 -9.90 -8.56
N LYS A 92 -13.06 -9.45 -7.34
CA LYS A 92 -14.04 -10.07 -6.43
C LYS A 92 -14.95 -9.04 -5.80
N VAL A 93 -16.19 -9.44 -5.51
CA VAL A 93 -17.12 -8.65 -4.70
C VAL A 93 -17.20 -9.27 -3.32
N TYR A 94 -16.89 -8.47 -2.29
CA TYR A 94 -17.14 -8.85 -0.90
C TYR A 94 -18.50 -8.31 -0.46
N GLU A 95 -19.27 -9.16 0.20
CA GLU A 95 -20.56 -8.82 0.79
C GLU A 95 -20.38 -8.55 2.28
N THR A 96 -21.16 -7.60 2.80
CA THR A 96 -21.31 -7.31 4.23
C THR A 96 -22.62 -7.86 4.77
#